data_AF-A0AAB0ADP1-F1
#
_entry.id   AF-A0AAB0ADP1-F1
#
_cell.length_a   1.000
_cell.length_b   1.000
_cell.length_c   1.000
_cell.angle_alpha   90.00
_cell.angle_beta   90.00
_cell.angle_gamma   90.00
#
_symmetry.space_group_name_H-M   'P 1'
#
loop_
_entity.id
_entity.type
_entity.pdbx_description
1 polymer ?
#
loop_
_entity_poly.entity_id
_entity_poly.type
_entity_poly.pdbx_seq_one_letter_code
_entity_poly.pdbx_strand_id
1 'polypeptide(L)' 'MAEREETRRVKHIDVKYHFIRNVVADGKVKLVYVPTQKQQADILTKSLPAPTFVALRNTLGIEGIN' A
#
# COMPACT_ATOMS: atom_id res chain seq x y z
N MET A 1 16.69 -18.36 -24.01
CA MET A 1 15.88 -17.13 -23.97
C MET A 1 14.42 -17.58 -24.09
N ALA A 2 13.70 -17.75 -22.98
CA ALA A 2 12.31 -18.19 -23.03
C ALA A 2 11.43 -16.94 -23.23
N GLU A 3 10.79 -16.86 -24.39
CA GLU A 3 9.76 -15.87 -24.69
C GLU A 3 8.55 -16.17 -23.79
N ARG A 4 8.33 -15.32 -22.78
CA ARG A 4 7.19 -15.45 -21.87
C ARG A 4 5.95 -14.94 -22.59
N GLU A 5 4.97 -15.80 -22.77
CA GLU A 5 3.66 -15.47 -23.37
C GLU A 5 3.00 -14.32 -22.57
N GLU A 6 2.99 -13.12 -23.17
CA GLU A 6 2.62 -11.88 -22.51
C GLU A 6 1.09 -11.75 -22.44
N THR A 7 0.49 -12.26 -21.36
CA THR A 7 -0.93 -12.00 -21.07
C THR A 7 -1.10 -10.52 -20.69
N ARG A 8 -1.65 -9.70 -21.60
CA ARG A 8 -1.91 -8.25 -21.38
C ARG A 8 -2.62 -7.91 -20.06
N ARG A 9 -3.35 -8.85 -19.45
CA ARG A 9 -4.07 -8.64 -18.17
C ARG A 9 -3.16 -8.47 -16.95
N VAL A 10 -1.91 -8.96 -16.95
CA VAL A 10 -1.03 -8.93 -15.77
C VAL A 10 0.19 -8.03 -15.91
N LYS A 11 0.41 -7.43 -17.09
CA LYS A 11 1.56 -6.54 -17.35
C LYS A 11 1.71 -5.41 -16.33
N HIS A 12 0.61 -4.84 -15.85
CA HIS A 12 0.64 -3.78 -14.84
C HIS A 12 1.12 -4.28 -13.46
N ILE A 13 0.92 -5.57 -13.16
CA ILE A 13 1.42 -6.23 -11.94
C ILE A 13 2.91 -6.49 -12.09
N ASP A 14 3.33 -7.06 -13.23
CA ASP A 14 4.73 -7.43 -13.49
C ASP A 14 5.66 -6.21 -13.41
N VAL A 15 5.27 -5.10 -14.06
CA VAL A 15 6.04 -3.85 -14.05
C VAL A 15 6.20 -3.32 -12.61
N LYS A 16 5.11 -3.27 -11.83
CA LYS A 16 5.14 -2.80 -10.44
C LYS A 16 5.97 -3.73 -9.55
N TYR A 17 5.85 -5.04 -9.73
CA TYR A 17 6.59 -6.03 -8.96
C TYR A 17 8.10 -5.89 -9.17
N HIS A 18 8.54 -5.82 -10.43
CA HIS A 18 9.95 -5.64 -10.75
C HIS A 18 10.52 -4.34 -10.18
N PHE A 19 9.77 -3.24 -10.28
CA PHE A 19 10.17 -1.97 -9.69
C PHE A 19 10.34 -2.06 -8.17
N ILE A 20 9.32 -2.55 -7.44
CA ILE A 20 9.36 -2.65 -5.98
C ILE A 20 10.50 -3.57 -5.53
N ARG A 21 10.69 -4.72 -6.21
CA ARG A 21 11.78 -5.66 -5.90
C ARG A 21 13.15 -4.99 -6.01
N ASN A 22 13.38 -4.21 -7.05
CA ASN A 22 14.66 -3.51 -7.25
C ASN A 22 14.88 -2.43 -6.17
N VAL A 23 13.86 -1.63 -5.86
CA VAL A 23 13.95 -0.59 -4.81
C VAL A 23 14.25 -1.20 -3.43
N VAL A 24 13.68 -2.37 -3.13
CA VAL A 24 13.96 -3.10 -1.89
C VAL A 24 15.35 -3.72 -1.91
N ALA A 25 15.79 -4.31 -3.03
CA ALA A 25 17.12 -4.88 -3.18
C ALA A 25 18.23 -3.82 -3.08
N ASP A 26 17.97 -2.62 -3.61
CA ASP A 26 18.83 -1.43 -3.49
C ASP A 26 18.87 -0.87 -2.05
N GLY A 27 18.06 -1.40 -1.13
CA GLY A 27 17.97 -0.94 0.26
C GLY A 27 17.28 0.41 0.45
N LYS A 28 16.68 0.98 -0.60
CA LYS A 28 16.00 2.29 -0.55
C LYS A 28 14.71 2.25 0.25
N VAL A 29 14.04 1.08 0.29
CA VAL A 29 12.80 0.86 1.03
C VAL A 29 12.85 -0.50 1.73
N LYS A 30 12.30 -0.55 2.95
CA LYS A 30 12.06 -1.81 3.68
C LYS A 30 10.57 -2.13 3.66
N LEU A 31 10.22 -3.33 3.20
CA LEU A 31 8.86 -3.84 3.31
C LEU A 31 8.58 -4.32 4.73
N VAL A 32 7.50 -3.82 5.33
CA VAL A 32 7.01 -4.22 6.65
C VAL A 32 5.52 -4.51 6.55
N TYR A 33 5.10 -5.65 7.09
CA TYR A 33 3.69 -5.97 7.17
C TYR A 33 2.97 -5.08 8.19
N VAL A 34 1.85 -4.50 7.79
CA VAL A 34 0.97 -3.72 8.65
C VAL A 34 -0.43 -4.32 8.56
N PRO A 35 -1.05 -4.73 9.68
CA PRO A 35 -2.45 -5.18 9.68
C PRO A 35 -3.38 -4.09 9.16
N THR A 36 -4.45 -4.44 8.47
CA THR A 36 -5.42 -3.50 7.88
C THR A 36 -5.92 -2.47 8.89
N GLN A 37 -6.16 -2.88 10.15
CA GLN A 37 -6.64 -1.99 11.21
C GLN A 37 -5.63 -0.90 11.62
N LYS A 38 -4.36 -1.08 11.25
CA LYS A 38 -3.25 -0.17 11.54
C LYS A 38 -2.70 0.51 10.29
N GLN A 39 -3.24 0.22 9.10
CA GLN A 39 -2.75 0.76 7.85
C GLN A 39 -3.25 2.19 7.64
N GLN A 40 -2.52 3.17 8.18
CA GLN A 40 -2.89 4.58 8.15
C GLN A 40 -3.18 5.11 6.74
N ALA A 41 -2.47 4.62 5.71
CA ALA A 41 -2.68 5.00 4.31
C ALA A 41 -4.11 4.70 3.78
N ASP A 42 -4.84 3.79 4.43
CA ASP A 42 -6.21 3.44 4.03
C ASP A 42 -7.16 4.63 4.17
N ILE A 43 -6.90 5.56 5.10
CA ILE A 43 -7.74 6.77 5.27
C ILE A 43 -7.72 7.68 4.04
N LEU A 44 -6.64 7.66 3.26
CA LEU A 44 -6.44 8.52 2.09
C LEU A 44 -6.82 7.84 0.77
N THR A 45 -7.01 6.51 0.79
CA THR A 45 -7.11 5.70 -0.43
C THR A 45 -8.40 4.90 -0.53
N LYS A 46 -9.16 4.78 0.57
CA LYS A 46 -10.37 3.96 0.65
C LYS A 46 -11.52 4.71 1.29
N SER A 47 -12.74 4.34 0.90
CA SER A 47 -13.96 4.67 1.65
C SER A 47 -14.09 3.70 2.83
N LEU A 48 -13.81 4.18 4.05
CA LEU A 48 -13.83 3.35 5.26
C LEU A 48 -15.11 3.54 6.06
N PRO A 49 -15.61 2.49 6.76
CA PRO A 49 -16.66 2.64 7.77
C PRO A 49 -16.22 3.61 8.86
N ALA A 50 -17.18 4.37 9.42
CA ALA A 50 -16.91 5.42 10.40
C ALA A 50 -16.04 4.96 11.59
N PRO A 51 -16.22 3.76 12.19
CA PRO A 51 -15.38 3.31 13.29
C PRO A 51 -13.89 3.18 12.90
N THR A 52 -13.62 2.58 11.73
CA THR A 52 -12.26 2.42 11.21
C THR A 52 -11.65 3.77 10.84
N PHE A 53 -12.43 4.64 10.20
CA PHE A 53 -11.98 5.98 9.84
C PHE A 53 -11.59 6.79 11.08
N VAL A 54 -12.43 6.83 12.11
CA VAL A 54 -12.15 7.57 13.36
C VAL A 54 -10.92 7.00 14.06
N ALA A 55 -10.79 5.68 14.16
CA ALA A 55 -9.62 5.05 14.77
C ALA A 55 -8.32 5.45 14.04
N LEU A 56 -8.27 5.31 12.71
CA LEU A 56 -7.10 5.70 11.92
C LEU A 56 -6.83 7.21 11.95
N ARG A 57 -7.88 8.05 11.91
CA ARG A 57 -7.76 9.50 12.01
C ARG A 57 -7.11 9.93 13.33
N ASN A 58 -7.52 9.33 14.44
CA ASN A 58 -6.92 9.61 15.74
C ASN A 58 -5.44 9.20 15.79
N THR A 59 -5.04 8.11 15.12
CA THR A 59 -3.60 7.74 15.02
C THR A 59 -2.76 8.76 14.24
N LEU A 60 -3.39 9.62 13.44
CA LEU A 60 -2.72 10.73 12.74
C LEU A 60 -2.65 12.02 13.57
N GLY A 61 -3.19 12.00 14.80
CA GLY A 61 -3.28 13.18 15.66
C GLY A 61 -4.32 14.20 15.21
N ILE A 62 -5.24 13.81 14.30
CA ILE A 62 -6.33 14.68 13.84
C ILE A 62 -7.52 14.47 14.79
N GLU A 63 -7.63 15.35 15.76
CA GLU A 63 -8.73 15.38 16.73
C GLU A 63 -9.65 16.58 16.47
N GLY A 64 -10.90 16.49 16.93
CA GLY A 64 -11.83 17.62 16.85
C GLY A 64 -11.32 18.77 17.72
N ILE A 65 -11.36 19.98 17.19
CA ILE A 65 -11.07 21.19 17.95
C ILE A 65 -12.19 21.34 19.00
N ASN A 66 -11.83 21.28 20.28
CA ASN A 66 -12.72 21.63 21.39
C ASN A 66 -12.94 23.14 21.45
#